data_AF-A0A1Q9D9L0-F1
#
_entry.id   AF-A0A1Q9D9L0-F1
#
_cell.length_a   1.000
_cell.length_b   1.000
_cell.length_c   1.000
_cell.angle_alpha   90.00
_cell.angle_beta   90.00
_cell.angle_gamma   90.00
#
_symmetry.space_group_name_H-M   'P 1'
#
loop_
_entity.id
_entity.type
_entity.pdbx_description
1 polymer ?
#
loop_
_entity_poly.entity_id
_entity_poly.type
_entity_poly.pdbx_seq_one_letter_code
_entity_poly.pdbx_strand_id
1 'polypeptide(L)'
;MEAALRATSDVGLFSTAAGAGQHLEVPEWKLAAYQRSQVAIWRAVSDISRRVEQQATWFFQVLEQDFDDELRGKVLQFTTGSSSMGREGLQIFRIDVAEGSDGRLPSAMTCGNLLQLPRYSSKVVLRRQLQTAVETTGRQLGD
;
A
#
# COMPACT_ATOMS: atom_id res chain seq x y z
N MET A 1 42.77 -31.81 -56.55
CA MET A 1 42.94 -30.75 -55.55
C MET A 1 41.74 -30.84 -54.63
N GLU A 2 41.85 -31.63 -53.55
CA GLU A 2 42.35 -31.16 -52.23
C GLU A 2 41.41 -30.09 -51.65
N ALA A 3 40.89 -30.12 -50.42
CA ALA A 3 41.03 -30.97 -49.24
C ALA A 3 39.79 -30.62 -48.35
N ALA A 4 39.17 -31.56 -47.62
CA ALA A 4 39.29 -31.75 -46.16
C ALA A 4 39.08 -30.45 -45.33
N LEU A 5 38.35 -30.34 -44.22
CA LEU A 5 37.99 -31.24 -43.12
C LEU A 5 37.17 -30.35 -42.14
N ARG A 6 36.02 -30.75 -41.58
CA ARG A 6 35.78 -31.12 -40.15
C ARG A 6 34.26 -30.94 -39.88
N ALA A 7 33.51 -31.98 -39.49
CA ALA A 7 33.31 -32.45 -38.10
C ALA A 7 32.66 -31.34 -37.24
N THR A 8 31.52 -31.51 -36.56
CA THR A 8 30.99 -32.63 -35.77
C THR A 8 29.47 -32.45 -35.64
N SER A 9 28.67 -33.48 -35.88
CA SER A 9 28.00 -34.28 -34.83
C SER A 9 26.81 -33.62 -34.13
N ASP A 10 25.73 -34.39 -34.19
CA ASP A 10 24.72 -34.60 -33.17
C ASP A 10 23.47 -33.72 -33.21
N VAL A 11 22.43 -34.35 -33.78
CA VAL A 11 21.03 -33.96 -33.69
C VAL A 11 20.56 -34.25 -32.25
N GLY A 12 20.98 -33.39 -31.33
CA GLY A 12 20.55 -33.42 -29.94
C GLY A 12 19.25 -32.64 -29.79
N LEU A 13 18.14 -33.36 -29.65
CA LEU A 13 16.82 -32.89 -29.22
C LEU A 13 16.89 -31.69 -28.24
N PHE A 14 16.52 -30.51 -28.72
CA PHE A 14 15.87 -29.51 -27.87
C PHE A 14 14.49 -29.23 -28.44
N SER A 15 13.51 -29.75 -27.71
CA SER A 15 12.10 -29.47 -27.87
C SER A 15 11.89 -27.95 -27.94
N THR A 16 11.30 -27.47 -29.03
CA THR A 16 10.82 -26.10 -29.14
C THR A 16 9.73 -25.89 -28.11
N ALA A 17 10.09 -25.29 -26.97
CA ALA A 17 9.14 -24.77 -26.01
C ALA A 17 9.48 -23.31 -25.74
N ALA A 18 8.41 -22.52 -25.64
CA ALA A 18 8.35 -21.12 -25.28
C ALA A 18 8.83 -20.17 -26.39
N GLY A 19 8.00 -19.29 -26.91
CA GLY A 19 6.75 -18.77 -26.37
C GLY A 19 6.56 -17.44 -27.06
N ALA A 20 5.34 -17.19 -27.52
CA ALA A 20 4.92 -15.97 -28.17
C ALA A 20 5.52 -14.71 -27.51
N GLY A 21 5.80 -13.70 -28.33
CA GLY A 21 6.16 -12.37 -27.85
C GLY A 21 5.20 -11.96 -26.74
N GLN A 22 5.71 -11.92 -25.52
CA GLN A 22 4.95 -11.46 -24.38
C GLN A 22 4.97 -9.95 -24.44
N HIS A 23 3.86 -9.39 -24.92
CA HIS A 23 3.39 -8.12 -24.43
C HIS A 23 3.38 -8.22 -22.90
N LEU A 24 4.41 -7.65 -22.26
CA LEU A 24 4.48 -7.58 -20.81
C LEU A 24 3.43 -6.56 -20.36
N GLU A 25 2.20 -7.02 -20.17
CA GLU A 25 1.17 -6.27 -19.46
C GLU A 25 1.67 -6.07 -18.03
N VAL A 26 2.12 -4.85 -17.75
CA VAL A 26 2.43 -4.45 -16.38
C VAL A 26 1.08 -4.23 -15.70
N PRO A 27 0.70 -5.03 -14.69
CA PRO A 27 -0.63 -4.92 -14.10
C PRO A 27 -0.76 -3.57 -13.36
N GLU A 28 -1.94 -2.96 -13.40
CA GLU A 28 -2.19 -1.57 -12.95
C GLU A 28 -1.71 -1.30 -11.49
N TRP A 29 -1.68 -2.34 -10.64
CA TRP A 29 -1.18 -2.26 -9.27
C TRP A 29 0.33 -1.97 -9.16
N LYS A 30 1.12 -2.20 -10.22
CA LYS A 30 2.52 -1.73 -10.30
C LYS A 30 2.65 -0.26 -10.74
N LEU A 31 1.59 0.34 -11.29
CA LEU A 31 1.54 1.75 -11.71
C LEU A 31 0.91 2.67 -10.64
N ALA A 32 0.16 2.12 -9.68
CA ALA A 32 -0.58 2.86 -8.65
C ALA A 32 -0.14 2.55 -7.20
N ALA A 33 1.01 1.88 -7.01
CA ALA A 33 1.52 1.55 -5.68
C ALA A 33 1.76 2.84 -4.88
N TYR A 34 1.07 2.97 -3.74
CA TYR A 34 1.37 3.98 -2.74
C TYR A 34 2.78 3.74 -2.19
N GLN A 35 3.75 4.36 -2.86
CA GLN A 35 5.16 4.22 -2.54
C GLN A 35 5.47 4.91 -1.22
N ARG A 36 6.52 4.45 -0.52
CA ARG A 36 7.05 5.12 0.68
C ARG A 36 7.24 6.64 0.47
N SER A 37 7.63 7.05 -0.74
CA SER A 37 7.80 8.45 -1.14
C SER A 37 6.51 9.28 -1.08
N GLN A 38 5.35 8.64 -1.22
CA GLN A 38 4.04 9.29 -1.17
C GLN A 38 3.54 9.51 0.26
N VAL A 39 4.10 8.83 1.27
CA VAL A 39 3.72 9.02 2.68
C VAL A 39 4.03 10.43 3.17
N ALA A 40 5.19 10.96 2.75
CA ALA A 40 5.59 12.33 3.09
C ALA A 40 4.62 13.37 2.48
N ILE A 41 4.18 13.13 1.25
CA ILE A 41 3.22 13.98 0.54
C ILE A 41 1.86 13.90 1.26
N TRP A 42 1.38 12.69 1.56
CA TRP A 42 0.12 12.49 2.26
C TRP A 42 0.11 13.21 3.61
N ARG A 43 1.20 13.09 4.38
CA ARG A 43 1.38 13.84 5.63
C ARG A 43 1.35 15.35 5.43
N ALA A 44 1.99 15.87 4.38
CA ALA A 44 2.05 17.30 4.10
C ALA A 44 0.68 17.91 3.75
N VAL A 45 -0.19 17.13 3.10
CA VAL A 45 -1.56 17.57 2.76
C VAL A 45 -2.59 17.25 3.84
N SER A 46 -2.17 16.67 4.97
CA SER A 46 -3.07 16.26 6.03
C SER A 46 -3.40 17.41 6.98
N ASP A 47 -4.70 17.63 7.22
CA ASP A 47 -5.23 18.48 8.29
C ASP A 47 -5.29 17.66 9.60
N ILE A 48 -4.38 17.93 10.54
CA ILE A 48 -4.21 17.14 11.77
C ILE A 48 -4.74 17.92 12.97
N SER A 49 -5.71 17.32 13.66
CA SER A 49 -6.24 17.83 14.93
C SER A 49 -5.16 17.82 16.01
N ARG A 50 -4.97 18.96 16.71
CA ARG A 50 -4.03 19.12 17.83
C ARG A 50 -4.21 18.07 18.94
N ARG A 51 -5.40 17.51 19.05
CA ARG A 51 -5.75 16.51 20.08
C ARG A 51 -5.09 15.15 19.84
N VAL A 52 -4.59 14.89 18.63
CA VAL A 52 -4.02 13.60 18.21
C VAL A 52 -2.72 13.76 17.42
N GLU A 53 -2.01 14.91 17.52
CA GLU A 53 -0.75 15.16 16.81
C GLU A 53 0.29 14.07 17.03
N GLN A 54 0.38 13.56 18.26
CA GLN A 54 1.32 12.51 18.61
C GLN A 54 0.95 11.18 17.94
N GLN A 55 -0.34 10.81 17.96
CA GLN A 55 -0.85 9.60 17.31
C GLN A 55 -0.75 9.70 15.79
N ALA A 56 -1.01 10.87 15.20
CA ALA A 56 -0.82 11.12 13.78
C ALA A 56 0.66 10.98 13.37
N THR A 57 1.58 11.49 14.19
CA THR A 57 3.02 11.29 13.97
C THR A 57 3.40 9.81 13.98
N TRP A 58 2.88 9.05 14.95
CA TRP A 58 3.08 7.60 15.01
C TRP A 58 2.46 6.88 13.82
N PHE A 59 1.27 7.29 13.37
CA PHE A 59 0.60 6.73 12.21
C PHE A 59 1.50 6.82 10.96
N PHE A 60 2.01 8.01 10.63
CA PHE A 60 2.90 8.16 9.47
C PHE A 60 4.22 7.40 9.66
N GLN A 61 4.80 7.40 10.86
CA GLN A 61 5.99 6.60 11.15
C GLN A 61 5.76 5.10 10.95
N VAL A 62 4.60 4.57 11.35
CA VAL A 62 4.23 3.17 11.13
C VAL A 62 4.13 2.88 9.64
N LEU A 63 3.48 3.76 8.86
CA LEU A 63 3.43 3.59 7.41
C LEU A 63 4.81 3.59 6.77
N GLU A 64 5.70 4.49 7.18
CA GLU A 64 7.04 4.63 6.59
C GLU A 64 8.02 3.51 6.97
N GLN A 65 7.95 3.02 8.21
CA GLN A 65 8.99 2.16 8.81
C GLN A 65 8.53 0.71 9.01
N ASP A 66 7.24 0.51 9.27
CA ASP A 66 6.71 -0.73 9.82
C ASP A 66 5.86 -1.53 8.82
N PHE A 67 5.23 -0.85 7.85
CA PHE A 67 4.33 -1.46 6.84
C PHE A 67 5.01 -1.54 5.47
N ASP A 68 4.71 -2.61 4.73
CA ASP A 68 5.11 -2.82 3.34
C ASP A 68 4.14 -2.13 2.37
N ASP A 69 4.46 -2.18 1.07
CA ASP A 69 3.67 -1.50 0.04
C ASP A 69 2.22 -2.03 -0.03
N GLU A 70 2.03 -3.34 0.19
CA GLU A 70 0.71 -3.97 0.20
C GLU A 70 -0.14 -3.45 1.36
N LEU A 71 0.38 -3.49 2.59
CA LEU A 71 -0.36 -3.06 3.76
C LEU A 71 -0.63 -1.55 3.74
N ARG A 72 0.31 -0.74 3.22
CA ARG A 72 0.05 0.69 3.01
C ARG A 72 -1.07 0.95 2.01
N GLY A 73 -1.11 0.21 0.90
CA GLY A 73 -2.21 0.29 -0.07
C GLY A 73 -3.56 -0.01 0.57
N LYS A 74 -3.61 -1.02 1.46
CA LYS A 74 -4.82 -1.35 2.22
C LYS A 74 -5.20 -0.25 3.23
N VAL A 75 -4.23 0.41 3.88
CA VAL A 75 -4.51 1.57 4.75
C VAL A 75 -5.06 2.74 3.93
N LEU A 76 -4.49 3.01 2.76
CA LEU A 76 -4.98 4.06 1.86
C LEU A 76 -6.43 3.78 1.44
N GLN A 77 -6.72 2.54 1.04
CA GLN A 77 -8.07 2.08 0.72
C GLN A 77 -9.02 2.21 1.92
N PHE A 78 -8.58 1.83 3.12
CA PHE A 78 -9.37 1.96 4.35
C PHE A 78 -9.73 3.42 4.66
N THR A 79 -8.82 4.35 4.41
CA THR A 79 -8.96 5.76 4.80
C THR A 79 -9.63 6.63 3.75
N THR A 80 -9.41 6.34 2.47
CA THR A 80 -9.84 7.18 1.34
C THR A 80 -10.87 6.50 0.45
N GLY A 81 -11.09 5.19 0.61
CA GLY A 81 -11.95 4.41 -0.29
C GLY A 81 -11.31 4.15 -1.66
N SER A 82 -10.06 4.56 -1.87
CA SER A 82 -9.30 4.34 -3.10
C SER A 82 -7.95 3.67 -2.82
N SER A 83 -7.53 2.80 -3.73
CA SER A 83 -6.24 2.12 -3.68
C SER A 83 -5.10 2.99 -4.22
N SER A 84 -5.42 4.18 -4.73
CA SER A 84 -4.47 5.18 -5.23
C SER A 84 -4.89 6.59 -4.82
N MET A 85 -3.92 7.52 -4.69
CA MET A 85 -4.22 8.93 -4.44
C MET A 85 -4.84 9.65 -5.66
N GLY A 86 -5.17 8.93 -6.73
CA GLY A 86 -5.89 9.43 -7.91
C GLY A 86 -5.07 10.43 -8.76
N ARG A 87 -5.59 10.74 -9.95
CA ARG A 87 -5.06 11.79 -10.85
C ARG A 87 -5.69 13.17 -10.57
N GLU A 88 -6.79 13.21 -9.82
CA GLU A 88 -7.59 14.42 -9.56
C GLU A 88 -7.01 15.34 -8.48
N GLY A 89 -5.80 15.04 -8.00
CA GLY A 89 -5.10 15.82 -6.99
C GLY A 89 -5.35 15.30 -5.58
N LEU A 90 -4.40 15.62 -4.71
CA LEU A 90 -4.42 15.24 -3.30
C LEU A 90 -5.59 15.96 -2.60
N GLN A 91 -6.71 15.26 -2.41
CA GLN A 91 -7.77 15.76 -1.55
C GLN A 91 -7.24 15.87 -0.12
N ILE A 92 -7.66 16.92 0.60
CA ILE A 92 -7.23 17.15 1.97
C ILE A 92 -7.67 15.95 2.82
N PHE A 93 -6.69 15.26 3.40
CA PHE A 93 -6.92 14.18 4.33
C PHE A 93 -7.00 14.74 5.74
N ARG A 94 -8.04 14.40 6.51
CA ARG A 94 -8.18 14.89 7.89
C ARG A 94 -7.90 13.78 8.88
N ILE A 95 -7.17 14.11 9.95
CA ILE A 95 -6.98 13.24 11.11
C ILE A 95 -7.57 13.93 12.34
N ASP A 96 -8.61 13.35 12.93
CA ASP A 96 -9.22 13.85 14.16
C ASP A 96 -9.29 12.76 15.25
N VAL A 97 -9.68 13.17 16.45
CA VAL A 97 -9.84 12.28 17.59
C VAL A 97 -11.06 11.38 17.41
N ALA A 98 -10.90 10.12 17.78
CA ALA A 98 -12.01 9.21 18.08
C ALA A 98 -12.19 9.08 19.60
N GLU A 99 -13.40 8.82 20.04
CA GLU A 99 -13.67 8.50 21.44
C GLU A 99 -12.99 7.18 21.85
N GLY A 100 -12.40 7.18 23.04
CA GLY A 100 -11.72 6.02 23.63
C GLY A 100 -10.19 6.02 23.52
N SER A 101 -9.62 4.87 23.83
CA SER A 101 -8.18 4.66 24.01
C SER A 101 -7.73 3.32 23.39
N ASP A 102 -6.75 2.66 24.00
CA ASP A 102 -6.06 1.47 23.49
C ASP A 102 -6.95 0.31 23.03
N GLY A 103 -8.11 0.13 23.65
CA GLY A 103 -9.04 -0.95 23.29
C GLY A 103 -9.90 -0.71 22.05
N ARG A 104 -9.85 0.49 21.45
CA ARG A 104 -10.68 0.86 20.29
C ARG A 104 -9.87 0.77 19.00
N LEU A 105 -10.53 0.36 17.91
CA LEU A 105 -9.96 0.42 16.57
C LEU A 105 -10.07 1.85 16.01
N PRO A 106 -9.15 2.27 15.12
CA PRO A 106 -9.36 3.48 14.34
C PRO A 106 -10.60 3.33 13.44
N SER A 107 -11.20 4.44 13.06
CA SER A 107 -12.36 4.48 12.16
C SER A 107 -12.10 5.45 11.02
N ALA A 108 -12.64 5.17 9.84
CA ALA A 108 -12.49 6.03 8.68
C ALA A 108 -13.85 6.37 8.06
N MET A 109 -13.98 7.60 7.58
CA MET A 109 -15.08 8.05 6.73
C MET A 109 -14.52 8.37 5.36
N THR A 110 -14.60 7.38 4.47
CA THR A 110 -14.01 7.46 3.12
C THR A 110 -14.58 8.62 2.30
N CYS A 111 -15.89 8.89 2.38
CA CYS A 111 -16.51 10.04 1.73
C CYS A 111 -15.96 11.40 2.20
N GLY A 112 -15.35 11.46 3.39
CA GLY A 112 -14.80 12.67 3.98
C GLY A 112 -13.27 12.71 4.03
N ASN A 113 -12.57 11.72 3.46
CA ASN A 113 -11.12 11.52 3.62
C ASN A 113 -10.67 11.72 5.08
N LEU A 114 -11.43 11.16 6.03
CA LEU A 114 -11.25 11.42 7.46
C LEU A 114 -10.89 10.12 8.18
N LEU A 115 -9.73 10.10 8.82
CA LEU A 115 -9.30 9.09 9.77
C LEU A 115 -9.49 9.60 11.20
N GLN A 116 -10.17 8.81 12.02
CA GLN A 116 -10.35 9.09 13.43
C GLN A 116 -9.48 8.14 14.25
N LEU A 117 -8.58 8.72 15.06
CA LEU A 117 -7.64 7.99 15.91
C LEU A 117 -8.05 8.10 17.38
N PRO A 118 -8.24 6.98 18.09
CA PRO A 118 -8.27 6.96 19.55
C PRO A 118 -6.96 7.50 20.13
N ARG A 119 -7.00 7.96 21.38
CA ARG A 119 -5.80 8.43 22.11
C ARG A 119 -4.95 7.27 22.59
N TYR A 120 -4.28 6.60 21.66
CA TYR A 120 -3.40 5.49 21.96
C TYR A 120 -2.27 5.92 22.90
N SER A 121 -1.92 5.05 23.84
CA SER A 121 -0.84 5.25 24.81
C SER A 121 0.55 5.12 24.20
N SER A 122 0.69 4.40 23.08
CA SER A 122 1.99 4.16 22.43
C SER A 122 1.86 3.88 20.92
N LYS A 123 2.98 4.08 20.20
CA LYS A 123 3.13 3.71 18.78
C LYS A 123 2.84 2.22 18.54
N VAL A 124 3.24 1.34 19.46
CA VAL A 124 3.07 -0.12 19.34
C VAL A 124 1.58 -0.49 19.37
N VAL A 125 0.80 0.12 20.26
CA VAL A 125 -0.66 -0.09 20.31
C VAL A 125 -1.30 0.42 19.02
N LEU A 126 -0.96 1.64 18.57
CA LEU A 126 -1.48 2.19 17.32
C LEU A 126 -1.20 1.27 16.13
N ARG A 127 0.04 0.78 15.99
CA ARG A 127 0.43 -0.14 14.91
C ARG A 127 -0.48 -1.38 14.89
N ARG A 128 -0.64 -2.03 16.05
CA ARG A 128 -1.47 -3.25 16.17
C ARG A 128 -2.92 -2.97 15.82
N GLN A 129 -3.51 -1.93 16.40
CA GLN A 129 -4.93 -1.58 16.18
C GLN A 129 -5.18 -1.17 14.72
N LEU A 130 -4.26 -0.44 14.10
CA LEU A 130 -4.35 -0.06 12.69
C LEU A 130 -4.32 -1.29 11.77
N GLN A 131 -3.38 -2.21 12.01
CA GLN A 131 -3.30 -3.45 11.25
C GLN A 131 -4.59 -4.27 11.40
N THR A 132 -5.08 -4.45 12.62
CA THR A 132 -6.35 -5.14 12.88
C THR A 132 -7.55 -4.48 12.18
N ALA A 133 -7.63 -3.14 12.18
CA ALA A 133 -8.72 -2.44 11.51
C ALA A 133 -8.71 -2.70 10.00
N VAL A 134 -7.55 -2.61 9.36
CA VAL A 134 -7.39 -2.86 7.93
C VAL A 134 -7.75 -4.30 7.56
N GLU A 135 -7.28 -5.28 8.34
CA GLU A 135 -7.58 -6.71 8.13
C GLU A 135 -9.07 -7.03 8.34
N THR A 136 -9.73 -6.33 9.27
CA THR A 136 -11.15 -6.57 9.58
C THR A 136 -12.06 -5.89 8.57
N THR A 137 -11.78 -4.64 8.18
CA THR A 137 -12.57 -3.89 7.19
C THR A 137 -12.39 -4.44 5.78
N GLY A 138 -11.23 -4.98 5.42
CA GLY A 138 -11.00 -5.63 4.12
C GLY A 138 -11.92 -6.81 3.83
N ARG A 139 -12.57 -7.40 4.84
CA ARG A 139 -13.58 -8.46 4.66
C ARG A 139 -14.99 -7.94 4.30
N GLN A 140 -15.25 -6.64 4.42
CA GLN A 140 -16.59 -6.06 4.26
C GLN A 140 -16.82 -5.42 2.87
N LEU A 141 -15.78 -5.25 2.04
CA LEU A 141 -15.83 -4.59 0.72
C LEU A 141 -15.86 -5.61 -0.44
N GLY A 142 -16.53 -6.75 -0.24
CA GLY A 142 -16.52 -7.89 -1.17
C GLY A 142 -17.90 -8.42 -1.56
N ASP A 143 -18.93 -7.57 -1.58
CA ASP A 143 -20.26 -7.86 -2.13
C ASP A 143 -20.68 -6.77 -3.13
#